data_AF-A0A968JQJ2-F1
#
_entry.id   AF-A0A968JQJ2-F1
#
_cell.length_a   1.000
_cell.length_b   1.000
_cell.length_c   1.000
_cell.angle_alpha   90.00
_cell.angle_beta   90.00
_cell.angle_gamma   90.00
#
_symmetry.space_group_name_H-M   'P 1'
#
loop_
_entity.id
_entity.type
_entity.pdbx_description
1 polymer ?
#
loop_
_entity_poly.entity_id
_entity_poly.type
_entity_poly.pdbx_seq_one_letter_code
_entity_poly.pdbx_strand_id
1 'polypeptide(L)'
;MRNFLIPRFSALVITGLNYLRSINTLIMAKYIIATMLVAVSLSLNAQSATVIELTNSSFEDFPRISKPPRGWYDCGFNNESPPDVHPVLDGGEFRVMNDPQDKETYLGLVVRDNDTWESVAQRLIIPLKAGKCYTFSIYVARSITYESQSRVTGERANYATPARLRIGVAKKATAKRRNCLAKLRKLLTPDG
;
A
#
# COMPACT_ATOMS: atom_id res chain seq x y z
N MET A 1 -60.70 60.30 -50.60
CA MET A 1 -60.72 60.06 -49.14
C MET A 1 -60.96 58.59 -48.87
N ARG A 2 -60.00 57.88 -48.26
CA ARG A 2 -60.21 56.74 -47.35
C ARG A 2 -58.84 56.33 -46.80
N ASN A 3 -58.51 56.87 -45.63
CA ASN A 3 -57.38 56.44 -44.81
C ASN A 3 -57.72 55.07 -44.21
N PHE A 4 -56.95 54.04 -44.55
CA PHE A 4 -57.02 52.75 -43.86
C PHE A 4 -56.06 52.78 -42.66
N LEU A 5 -56.64 52.85 -41.47
CA LEU A 5 -55.95 52.71 -40.19
C LEU A 5 -55.51 51.25 -40.01
N ILE A 6 -54.20 51.00 -39.98
CA ILE A 6 -53.62 49.73 -39.54
C ILE A 6 -53.72 49.69 -38.00
N PRO A 7 -54.34 48.67 -37.38
CA PRO A 7 -54.56 48.67 -35.94
C PRO A 7 -53.26 48.37 -35.18
N ARG A 8 -53.07 49.11 -34.07
CA ARG A 8 -52.03 48.92 -33.05
C ARG A 8 -52.22 47.58 -32.31
N PHE A 9 -51.86 46.46 -32.92
CA PHE A 9 -51.83 45.14 -32.25
C PHE A 9 -50.42 44.71 -31.80
N SER A 10 -49.41 45.55 -31.98
CA SER A 10 -48.02 45.10 -32.02
C SER A 10 -47.32 45.02 -30.65
N ALA A 11 -47.58 45.91 -29.71
CA ALA A 11 -46.74 46.03 -28.50
C ALA A 11 -46.98 44.92 -27.45
N LEU A 12 -48.24 44.60 -27.14
CA LEU A 12 -48.60 43.63 -26.08
C LEU A 12 -48.20 42.20 -26.44
N VAL A 13 -48.30 41.86 -27.73
CA VAL A 13 -47.92 40.55 -28.28
C VAL A 13 -46.40 40.35 -28.20
N ILE A 14 -45.61 41.37 -28.55
CA ILE A 14 -44.14 41.32 -28.50
C ILE A 14 -43.64 41.16 -27.04
N THR A 15 -44.24 41.88 -26.08
CA THR A 15 -43.89 41.73 -24.65
C THR A 15 -44.20 40.33 -24.11
N GLY A 16 -45.34 39.73 -24.51
CA GLY A 16 -45.70 38.36 -24.12
C GLY A 16 -44.74 37.31 -24.70
N LEU A 17 -44.36 37.45 -25.97
CA LEU A 17 -43.38 36.57 -26.62
C LEU A 17 -41.98 36.67 -25.99
N ASN A 18 -41.53 37.87 -25.63
CA ASN A 18 -40.25 38.06 -24.93
C ASN A 18 -40.26 37.47 -23.51
N TYR A 19 -41.39 37.59 -22.79
CA TYR A 19 -41.57 36.99 -21.47
C TYR A 19 -41.54 35.44 -21.53
N LEU A 20 -42.23 34.83 -22.50
CA LEU A 20 -42.19 33.38 -22.71
C LEU A 20 -40.80 32.89 -23.12
N ARG A 21 -40.08 33.64 -23.97
CA ARG A 21 -38.67 33.35 -24.31
C ARG A 21 -37.77 33.42 -23.07
N SER A 22 -38.01 34.38 -22.18
CA SER A 22 -37.26 34.53 -20.91
C SER A 22 -37.53 33.38 -19.93
N ILE A 23 -38.78 32.94 -19.79
CA ILE A 23 -39.13 31.79 -18.94
C ILE A 23 -38.49 30.51 -19.50
N ASN A 24 -38.57 30.29 -20.80
CA ASN A 24 -37.97 29.12 -21.44
C ASN A 24 -36.44 29.13 -21.28
N THR A 25 -35.77 30.27 -21.43
CA THR A 25 -34.32 30.35 -21.19
C THR A 25 -33.95 30.07 -19.73
N LEU A 26 -34.74 30.52 -18.76
CA LEU A 26 -34.53 30.20 -17.34
C LEU A 26 -34.77 28.73 -17.01
N ILE A 27 -35.79 28.11 -17.62
CA ILE A 27 -36.07 26.67 -17.49
C ILE A 27 -34.93 25.85 -18.10
N MET A 28 -34.47 26.21 -19.30
CA MET A 28 -33.35 25.55 -19.97
C MET A 28 -32.05 25.70 -19.17
N ALA A 29 -31.78 26.87 -18.59
CA ALA A 29 -30.62 27.08 -17.72
C ALA A 29 -30.65 26.18 -16.48
N LYS A 30 -31.82 25.98 -15.85
CA LYS A 30 -31.97 25.05 -14.71
C LYS A 30 -31.67 23.60 -15.11
N TYR A 31 -32.16 23.15 -16.28
CA TYR A 31 -31.85 21.82 -16.78
C TYR A 31 -30.36 21.66 -17.10
N ILE A 32 -29.70 22.68 -17.68
CA ILE A 32 -28.26 22.66 -17.95
C ILE A 32 -27.44 22.60 -16.65
N ILE A 33 -27.83 23.36 -15.62
CA ILE A 33 -27.16 23.32 -14.31
C ILE A 33 -27.37 21.95 -13.64
N ALA A 34 -28.59 21.40 -13.70
CA ALA A 34 -28.89 20.08 -13.16
C ALA A 34 -28.09 18.98 -13.86
N THR A 35 -27.97 19.03 -15.20
CA THR A 35 -27.18 18.04 -15.95
C THR A 35 -25.68 18.20 -15.70
N MET A 36 -25.16 19.43 -15.53
CA MET A 36 -23.76 19.63 -15.10
C MET A 36 -23.50 19.07 -13.70
N LEU A 37 -24.41 19.29 -12.74
CA LEU A 37 -24.27 18.75 -11.37
C LEU A 37 -24.27 17.22 -11.35
N VAL A 38 -25.13 16.58 -12.14
CA VAL A 38 -25.14 15.12 -12.30
C VAL A 38 -23.85 14.62 -12.96
N ALA A 39 -23.36 15.28 -14.00
CA ALA A 39 -22.11 14.92 -14.68
C ALA A 39 -20.88 15.06 -13.76
N VAL A 40 -20.80 16.13 -12.95
CA VAL A 40 -19.73 16.33 -11.96
C VAL A 40 -19.78 15.25 -10.88
N SER A 41 -20.97 14.87 -10.41
CA SER A 41 -21.16 13.82 -9.40
C SER A 41 -20.70 12.45 -9.90
N LEU A 42 -20.92 12.14 -11.18
CA LEU A 42 -20.43 10.91 -11.84
C LEU A 42 -18.89 10.91 -12.00
N SER A 43 -18.28 12.08 -12.14
CA SER A 43 -16.82 12.23 -12.35
C SER A 43 -16.00 12.03 -11.06
N LEU A 44 -16.61 12.22 -9.88
CA LEU A 44 -15.92 12.11 -8.59
C LEU A 44 -15.61 10.67 -8.16
N ASN A 45 -16.25 9.66 -8.77
CA ASN A 45 -16.06 8.25 -8.45
C ASN A 45 -14.91 7.57 -9.23
N ALA A 46 -14.18 8.29 -10.07
CA ALA A 46 -13.14 7.73 -10.95
C ALA A 46 -11.71 7.75 -10.35
N GLN A 47 -11.55 7.98 -9.04
CA GLN A 47 -10.24 7.89 -8.40
C GLN A 47 -9.84 6.43 -8.18
N SER A 48 -9.54 5.71 -9.26
CA SER A 48 -8.90 4.40 -9.17
C SER A 48 -7.54 4.56 -8.49
N ALA A 49 -7.44 4.04 -7.26
CA ALA A 49 -6.16 3.94 -6.58
C ALA A 49 -5.21 3.10 -7.45
N THR A 50 -4.09 3.69 -7.85
CA THR A 50 -3.06 2.94 -8.57
C THR A 50 -2.44 1.92 -7.62
N VAL A 51 -2.69 0.64 -7.84
CA VAL A 51 -2.05 -0.44 -7.09
C VAL A 51 -0.60 -0.57 -7.56
N ILE A 52 0.34 -0.57 -6.61
CA ILE A 52 1.75 -0.87 -6.88
C ILE A 52 1.98 -2.32 -6.52
N GLU A 53 2.02 -3.18 -7.53
CA GLU A 53 2.25 -4.60 -7.36
C GLU A 53 3.67 -4.88 -6.85
N LEU A 54 3.76 -5.75 -5.84
CA LEU A 54 5.02 -6.31 -5.38
C LEU A 54 5.24 -7.65 -6.09
N THR A 55 6.44 -7.87 -6.63
CA THR A 55 6.82 -9.21 -7.08
C THR A 55 6.86 -10.14 -5.86
N ASN A 56 6.23 -11.31 -6.00
CA ASN A 56 6.13 -12.32 -4.95
C ASN A 56 5.66 -11.75 -3.59
N SER A 57 4.50 -11.08 -3.58
CA SER A 57 3.92 -10.43 -2.39
C SER A 57 3.56 -11.40 -1.27
N SER A 58 3.30 -12.67 -1.58
CA SER A 58 2.99 -13.73 -0.62
C SER A 58 4.23 -14.46 -0.08
N PHE A 59 5.44 -14.12 -0.56
CA PHE A 59 6.71 -14.76 -0.19
C PHE A 59 6.84 -16.24 -0.62
N GLU A 60 6.17 -16.64 -1.70
CA GLU A 60 6.21 -18.02 -2.19
C GLU A 60 7.58 -18.41 -2.76
N ASP A 61 8.20 -19.46 -2.19
CA ASP A 61 9.39 -20.06 -2.76
C ASP A 61 9.67 -21.46 -2.19
N PHE A 62 10.72 -22.15 -2.66
CA PHE A 62 11.14 -23.42 -2.06
C PHE A 62 11.58 -23.22 -0.59
N PRO A 63 10.97 -23.91 0.39
CA PRO A 63 11.32 -23.79 1.79
C PRO A 63 12.77 -24.17 2.06
N ARG A 64 13.52 -23.27 2.68
CA ARG A 64 14.95 -23.43 2.95
C ARG A 64 15.44 -22.35 3.89
N ILE A 65 16.54 -22.66 4.55
CA ILE A 65 17.25 -21.72 5.40
C ILE A 65 18.20 -20.81 4.61
N SER A 66 18.52 -19.65 5.17
CA SER A 66 19.61 -18.76 4.73
C SER A 66 19.53 -18.29 3.28
N LYS A 67 18.31 -18.15 2.74
CA LYS A 67 18.11 -17.60 1.40
C LYS A 67 16.69 -17.03 1.27
N PRO A 68 16.53 -15.71 1.07
CA PRO A 68 15.22 -15.08 0.96
C PRO A 68 14.43 -15.60 -0.26
N PRO A 69 13.10 -15.40 -0.26
CA PRO A 69 12.25 -15.78 -1.38
C PRO A 69 12.60 -14.98 -2.63
N ARG A 70 12.44 -15.60 -3.81
CA ARG A 70 12.66 -14.92 -5.11
C ARG A 70 11.90 -13.60 -5.20
N GLY A 71 12.58 -12.56 -5.71
CA GLY A 71 12.08 -11.18 -5.77
C GLY A 71 12.53 -10.30 -4.61
N TRP A 72 12.90 -10.90 -3.47
CA TRP A 72 13.33 -10.19 -2.28
C TRP A 72 14.85 -10.27 -2.09
N TYR A 73 15.46 -9.13 -1.81
CA TYR A 73 16.89 -8.99 -1.56
C TYR A 73 17.18 -9.02 -0.06
N ASP A 74 18.15 -9.84 0.33
CA ASP A 74 18.72 -9.79 1.68
C ASP A 74 19.38 -8.43 1.90
N CYS A 75 19.00 -7.79 3.00
CA CYS A 75 19.57 -6.53 3.45
C CYS A 75 20.08 -6.59 4.89
N GLY A 76 20.30 -7.79 5.40
CA GLY A 76 20.84 -8.07 6.72
C GLY A 76 22.29 -7.63 6.91
N PHE A 77 22.88 -8.14 7.98
CA PHE A 77 24.26 -7.85 8.37
C PHE A 77 25.18 -8.87 7.69
N ASN A 78 26.32 -8.43 7.12
CA ASN A 78 27.22 -9.32 6.38
C ASN A 78 27.74 -10.53 7.18
N ASN A 79 27.78 -10.43 8.51
CA ASN A 79 28.28 -11.49 9.39
C ASN A 79 27.14 -12.34 9.98
N GLU A 80 25.90 -12.11 9.53
CA GLU A 80 24.74 -12.88 9.96
C GLU A 80 24.15 -13.70 8.82
N SER A 81 23.36 -14.72 9.17
CA SER A 81 22.65 -15.49 8.15
C SER A 81 21.58 -14.62 7.46
N PRO A 82 21.33 -14.88 6.17
CA PRO A 82 20.18 -14.30 5.46
C PRO A 82 18.84 -14.83 5.99
N PRO A 83 17.72 -14.16 5.67
CA PRO A 83 16.37 -14.63 5.93
C PRO A 83 16.03 -16.02 5.37
N ASP A 84 15.01 -16.65 5.96
CA ASP A 84 14.55 -18.00 5.63
C ASP A 84 13.22 -18.01 4.86
N VAL A 85 12.93 -19.13 4.20
CA VAL A 85 11.59 -19.44 3.66
C VAL A 85 11.06 -20.67 4.41
N HIS A 86 9.96 -20.48 5.12
CA HIS A 86 9.26 -21.48 5.92
C HIS A 86 7.91 -21.86 5.28
N PRO A 87 7.24 -22.94 5.72
CA PRO A 87 7.66 -23.92 6.72
C PRO A 87 8.72 -24.89 6.17
N VAL A 88 9.69 -25.25 7.01
CA VAL A 88 10.64 -26.35 6.75
C VAL A 88 10.15 -27.57 7.53
N LEU A 89 10.38 -28.78 7.01
CA LEU A 89 9.99 -30.04 7.67
C LEU A 89 10.44 -30.05 9.15
N ASP A 90 9.51 -30.36 10.06
CA ASP A 90 9.70 -30.37 11.51
C ASP A 90 10.30 -29.08 12.10
N GLY A 91 10.00 -27.94 11.45
CA GLY A 91 10.47 -26.61 11.81
C GLY A 91 11.94 -26.35 11.44
N GLY A 92 12.60 -27.35 10.84
CA GLY A 92 14.01 -27.30 10.46
C GLY A 92 14.95 -26.98 11.63
N GLU A 93 16.06 -26.34 11.31
CA GLU A 93 17.04 -25.90 12.31
C GLU A 93 16.40 -24.92 13.31
N PHE A 94 15.60 -23.96 12.82
CA PHE A 94 15.08 -22.89 13.66
C PHE A 94 13.88 -23.27 14.55
N ARG A 95 13.35 -24.49 14.42
CA ARG A 95 12.17 -24.96 15.17
C ARG A 95 10.94 -24.05 15.03
N VAL A 96 10.79 -23.38 13.89
CA VAL A 96 9.64 -22.49 13.60
C VAL A 96 8.51 -23.33 13.01
N MET A 97 7.37 -23.39 13.70
CA MET A 97 6.23 -24.26 13.36
C MET A 97 4.97 -23.49 12.95
N ASN A 98 5.08 -22.20 12.64
CA ASN A 98 3.92 -21.42 12.22
C ASN A 98 3.42 -21.87 10.84
N ASP A 99 2.11 -21.78 10.63
CA ASP A 99 1.50 -22.01 9.33
C ASP A 99 1.55 -20.74 8.46
N PRO A 100 1.66 -20.88 7.12
CA PRO A 100 1.52 -19.77 6.19
C PRO A 100 0.12 -19.14 6.30
N GLN A 101 0.07 -17.82 6.27
CA GLN A 101 -1.21 -17.09 6.23
C GLN A 101 -1.81 -17.04 4.81
N ASP A 102 -0.96 -17.15 3.78
CA ASP A 102 -1.36 -17.24 2.38
C ASP A 102 -0.61 -18.41 1.73
N LYS A 103 -1.31 -19.21 0.93
CA LYS A 103 -0.78 -20.36 0.18
C LYS A 103 0.12 -21.28 1.04
N GLU A 104 1.39 -21.48 0.65
CA GLU A 104 2.21 -22.60 1.09
C GLU A 104 3.42 -22.18 1.92
N THR A 105 3.96 -20.96 1.71
CA THR A 105 5.21 -20.56 2.35
C THR A 105 5.19 -19.11 2.84
N TYR A 106 6.15 -18.77 3.69
CA TYR A 106 6.28 -17.45 4.28
C TYR A 106 7.73 -17.10 4.60
N LEU A 107 8.00 -15.80 4.72
CA LEU A 107 9.29 -15.25 5.08
C LEU A 107 9.56 -15.37 6.59
N GLY A 108 10.66 -16.02 6.96
CA GLY A 108 11.22 -16.01 8.33
C GLY A 108 12.20 -14.86 8.51
N LEU A 109 12.10 -14.15 9.64
CA LEU A 109 13.04 -13.11 10.03
C LEU A 109 13.35 -13.23 11.52
N VAL A 110 14.62 -13.18 11.90
CA VAL A 110 15.05 -13.19 13.31
C VAL A 110 15.69 -11.87 13.76
N VAL A 111 15.53 -11.56 15.05
CA VAL A 111 16.29 -10.52 15.76
C VAL A 111 17.16 -11.21 16.81
N ARG A 112 18.46 -10.93 16.77
CA ARG A 112 19.46 -11.62 17.60
C ARG A 112 19.86 -10.81 18.81
N ASP A 113 20.67 -11.42 19.67
CA ASP A 113 21.16 -10.89 20.94
C ASP A 113 22.37 -9.95 20.82
N ASN A 114 22.97 -9.85 19.63
CA ASN A 114 24.04 -8.92 19.30
C ASN A 114 23.55 -7.67 18.56
N ASP A 115 22.30 -7.25 18.81
CA ASP A 115 21.65 -6.11 18.17
C ASP A 115 21.61 -6.16 16.63
N THR A 116 21.64 -7.37 16.07
CA THR A 116 21.41 -7.61 14.64
C THR A 116 20.00 -8.11 14.38
N TRP A 117 19.57 -7.97 13.13
CA TRP A 117 18.27 -8.43 12.67
C TRP A 117 18.33 -8.74 11.19
N GLU A 118 17.43 -9.61 10.76
CA GLU A 118 17.20 -9.87 9.35
C GLU A 118 16.23 -8.85 8.75
N SER A 119 16.45 -8.57 7.45
CA SER A 119 15.61 -7.64 6.71
C SER A 119 15.65 -7.94 5.23
N VAL A 120 14.55 -7.61 4.55
CA VAL A 120 14.41 -7.77 3.10
C VAL A 120 14.02 -6.45 2.44
N ALA A 121 14.34 -6.34 1.16
CA ALA A 121 13.85 -5.26 0.31
C ALA A 121 13.51 -5.76 -1.09
N GLN A 122 12.67 -5.02 -1.79
CA GLN A 122 12.38 -5.24 -3.20
C GLN A 122 12.33 -3.90 -3.92
N ARG A 123 12.77 -3.88 -5.18
CA ARG A 123 12.60 -2.72 -6.03
C ARG A 123 11.16 -2.65 -6.53
N LEU A 124 10.49 -1.53 -6.30
CA LEU A 124 9.16 -1.30 -6.86
C LEU A 124 9.24 -1.13 -8.38
N ILE A 125 8.29 -1.72 -9.10
CA ILE A 125 8.15 -1.58 -10.56
C ILE A 125 7.75 -0.15 -10.90
N ILE A 126 6.85 0.44 -10.10
CA ILE A 126 6.38 1.82 -10.23
C ILE A 126 7.03 2.68 -9.14
N PRO A 127 7.67 3.81 -9.48
CA PRO A 127 8.24 4.70 -8.49
C PRO A 127 7.15 5.40 -7.67
N LEU A 128 7.41 5.56 -6.37
CA LEU A 128 6.57 6.38 -5.50
C LEU A 128 6.66 7.86 -5.93
N LYS A 129 5.51 8.54 -5.92
CA LYS A 129 5.38 9.96 -6.30
C LYS A 129 5.34 10.80 -5.03
N ALA A 130 6.05 11.93 -5.06
CA ALA A 130 6.01 12.91 -3.97
C ALA A 130 4.58 13.47 -3.80
N GLY A 131 4.19 13.76 -2.56
CA GLY A 131 2.85 14.29 -2.24
C GLY A 131 1.70 13.29 -2.40
N LYS A 132 1.98 11.98 -2.51
CA LYS A 132 0.97 10.92 -2.54
C LYS A 132 1.00 10.10 -1.25
N CYS A 133 -0.18 9.73 -0.77
CA CYS A 133 -0.36 8.80 0.34
C CYS A 133 -0.46 7.37 -0.21
N TYR A 134 0.14 6.42 0.50
CA TYR A 134 0.16 5.01 0.13
C TYR A 134 -0.30 4.18 1.32
N THR A 135 -1.05 3.11 1.02
CA THR A 135 -1.45 2.11 2.00
C THR A 135 -0.65 0.84 1.76
N PHE A 136 -0.19 0.22 2.84
CA PHE A 136 0.54 -1.05 2.82
C PHE A 136 -0.06 -1.97 3.88
N SER A 137 -0.25 -3.24 3.53
CA SER A 137 -0.80 -4.26 4.41
C SER A 137 0.10 -5.49 4.37
N ILE A 138 0.31 -6.10 5.54
CA ILE A 138 1.08 -7.33 5.70
C ILE A 138 0.56 -8.09 6.92
N TYR A 139 0.57 -9.41 6.85
CA TYR A 139 0.32 -10.27 8.01
C TYR A 139 1.63 -10.55 8.73
N VAL A 140 1.62 -10.45 10.05
CA VAL A 140 2.81 -10.70 10.89
C VAL A 140 2.41 -11.65 12.01
N ALA A 141 3.22 -12.68 12.21
CA ALA A 141 3.09 -13.60 13.33
C ALA A 141 4.42 -13.69 14.09
N ARG A 142 4.34 -13.97 15.39
CA ARG A 142 5.50 -14.29 16.22
C ARG A 142 5.48 -15.78 16.51
N SER A 143 6.59 -16.47 16.25
CA SER A 143 6.73 -17.86 16.69
C SER A 143 7.04 -17.94 18.18
N ILE A 144 6.57 -19.01 18.82
CA ILE A 144 6.97 -19.35 20.19
C ILE A 144 8.41 -19.87 20.25
N THR A 145 8.92 -20.36 19.13
CA THR A 145 10.25 -20.94 18.97
C THR A 145 10.91 -20.38 17.71
N TYR A 146 12.10 -19.81 17.87
CA TYR A 146 13.00 -19.43 16.78
C TYR A 146 14.43 -19.65 17.27
N GLU A 147 14.89 -20.89 17.21
CA GLU A 147 16.16 -21.32 17.81
C GLU A 147 17.33 -21.11 16.86
N SER A 148 18.32 -20.32 17.28
CA SER A 148 19.57 -20.14 16.53
C SER A 148 20.75 -19.96 17.47
N GLN A 149 21.96 -19.98 16.95
CA GLN A 149 23.17 -19.75 17.74
C GLN A 149 23.18 -18.32 18.30
N SER A 150 23.47 -18.19 19.59
CA SER A 150 23.79 -16.94 20.26
C SER A 150 25.12 -16.41 19.77
N ARG A 151 25.16 -15.12 19.41
CA ARG A 151 26.43 -14.44 19.09
C ARG A 151 27.16 -13.98 20.34
N VAL A 152 26.47 -13.96 21.48
CA VAL A 152 27.00 -13.55 22.79
C VAL A 152 27.58 -14.75 23.55
N THR A 153 26.86 -15.88 23.59
CA THR A 153 27.25 -17.07 24.37
C THR A 153 27.80 -18.21 23.52
N GLY A 154 27.52 -18.23 22.21
CA GLY A 154 27.88 -19.35 21.32
C GLY A 154 26.96 -20.57 21.42
N GLU A 155 26.05 -20.58 22.41
CA GLU A 155 25.07 -21.65 22.65
C GLU A 155 23.79 -21.45 21.86
N ARG A 156 22.93 -22.47 21.81
CA ARG A 156 21.57 -22.30 21.27
C ARG A 156 20.75 -21.35 22.15
N ALA A 157 20.06 -20.41 21.49
CA ALA A 157 19.14 -19.49 22.12
C ALA A 157 17.81 -19.44 21.34
N ASN A 158 16.71 -19.25 22.05
CA ASN A 158 15.39 -19.04 21.46
C ASN A 158 15.09 -17.54 21.33
N TYR A 159 15.02 -17.04 20.10
CA TYR A 159 14.76 -15.64 19.78
C TYR A 159 13.26 -15.31 19.67
N ALA A 160 12.47 -15.77 20.64
CA ALA A 160 11.02 -15.58 20.65
C ALA A 160 10.57 -14.25 21.30
N THR A 161 11.50 -13.36 21.68
CA THR A 161 11.14 -12.06 22.26
C THR A 161 10.38 -11.19 21.27
N PRO A 162 9.34 -10.45 21.70
CA PRO A 162 8.60 -9.56 20.80
C PRO A 162 9.50 -8.57 20.04
N ALA A 163 9.18 -8.38 18.75
CA ALA A 163 9.89 -7.47 17.87
C ALA A 163 8.90 -6.54 17.15
N ARG A 164 9.39 -5.36 16.74
CA ARG A 164 8.65 -4.43 15.88
C ARG A 164 9.08 -4.60 14.43
N LEU A 165 8.10 -4.89 13.56
CA LEU A 165 8.27 -4.71 12.12
C LEU A 165 8.34 -3.21 11.80
N ARG A 166 9.33 -2.84 11.00
CA ARG A 166 9.51 -1.49 10.46
C ARG A 166 9.53 -1.56 8.95
N ILE A 167 8.70 -0.72 8.34
CA ILE A 167 8.59 -0.58 6.89
C ILE A 167 9.15 0.76 6.46
N GLY A 168 9.96 0.75 5.40
CA GLY A 168 10.64 1.93 4.90
C GLY A 168 10.73 1.93 3.38
N VAL A 169 10.98 3.10 2.79
CA VAL A 169 11.14 3.25 1.34
C VAL A 169 12.41 4.04 1.06
N ALA A 170 13.18 3.58 0.07
CA ALA A 170 14.47 4.15 -0.29
C ALA A 170 14.51 4.58 -1.75
N LYS A 171 15.23 5.68 -2.03
CA LYS A 171 15.70 5.96 -3.40
C LYS A 171 16.95 5.12 -3.68
N LYS A 172 17.10 4.65 -4.92
CA LYS A 172 18.20 3.77 -5.39
C LYS A 172 19.60 4.24 -4.97
N ALA A 173 19.87 5.54 -4.96
CA ALA A 173 21.17 6.11 -4.58
C ALA A 173 21.45 6.12 -3.06
N THR A 174 20.43 5.94 -2.22
CA THR A 174 20.51 6.01 -0.75
C THR A 174 20.13 4.69 -0.10
N ALA A 175 20.01 3.62 -0.88
CA ALA A 175 19.74 2.27 -0.40
C ALA A 175 20.97 1.67 0.32
N LYS A 176 21.43 2.34 1.39
CA LYS A 176 22.19 1.70 2.46
C LYS A 176 21.19 0.95 3.35
N ARG A 177 21.66 -0.10 4.05
CA ARG A 177 20.93 -1.01 4.98
C ARG A 177 19.85 -0.38 5.89
N ARG A 178 19.83 0.94 6.07
CA ARG A 178 18.84 1.64 6.91
C ARG A 178 17.43 1.69 6.29
N ASN A 179 17.31 1.60 4.97
CA ASN A 179 16.08 1.90 4.23
C ASN A 179 15.40 0.67 3.59
N CYS A 180 15.51 -0.49 4.24
CA CYS A 180 14.85 -1.73 3.79
C CYS A 180 13.33 -1.64 4.00
N LEU A 181 12.58 -2.28 3.10
CA LEU A 181 11.11 -2.29 3.11
C LEU A 181 10.51 -3.05 4.28
N ALA A 182 11.22 -4.04 4.82
CA ALA A 182 10.80 -4.75 6.02
C ALA A 182 12.04 -5.11 6.84
N LYS A 183 12.11 -4.61 8.08
CA LYS A 183 13.12 -5.01 9.07
C LYS A 183 12.49 -5.23 10.42
N LEU A 184 12.99 -6.21 11.17
CA LEU A 184 12.62 -6.39 12.58
C LEU A 184 13.56 -5.62 13.51
N ARG A 185 13.07 -5.23 14.68
CA ARG A 185 13.92 -4.75 15.78
C ARG A 185 13.36 -5.23 17.11
N LYS A 186 14.25 -5.60 18.04
CA LYS A 186 13.88 -5.98 19.40
C LYS A 186 13.09 -4.85 20.06
N LEU A 187 12.01 -5.22 20.73
CA LEU A 187 11.36 -4.33 21.69
C LEU A 187 12.22 -4.32 22.96
N LEU A 188 12.91 -3.21 23.20
CA LEU A 188 13.39 -2.94 24.54
C LEU A 188 12.15 -2.64 25.38
N THR A 189 11.78 -3.56 26.26
CA THR A 189 10.93 -3.22 27.39
C THR A 189 11.63 -2.16 28.24
N PRO A 190 10.90 -1.29 28.97
CA PRO A 190 11.52 -0.30 29.85
C PRO A 190 12.50 -0.89 30.88
N ASP A 191 12.46 -2.21 31.09
CA ASP A 191 13.14 -2.90 32.19
C ASP A 191 14.22 -3.91 31.74
N GLY A 192 15.02 -3.57 30.71
CA GLY A 192 16.23 -4.33 30.34
C GLY A 192 16.03 -5.46 29.34
#